data_AF-A0A8T3LG05-F1
#
_entry.id   AF-A0A8T3LG05-F1
#
_cell.length_a   1.000
_cell.length_b   1.000
_cell.length_c   1.000
_cell.angle_alpha   90.00
_cell.angle_beta   90.00
_cell.angle_gamma   90.00
#
_symmetry.space_group_name_H-M   'P 1'
#
loop_
_entity.id
_entity.type
_entity.pdbx_description
1 polymer ?
#
loop_
_entity_poly.entity_id
_entity_poly.type
_entity_poly.pdbx_seq_one_letter_code
_entity_poly.pdbx_strand_id
1 'polypeptide(L)'
;AYGDWGDRSRLADKGLYQGRRIGPYVEQTYLQLLEQRYLPSLFNGLVKALNAAPPESEEKLAVLRVMRMLEDKSGRNNQVVKQYMAKRWSEKFHGQRDIQAQLMSHLDYALAHTDWHAERQAGDGDAISRWTPYDKPVVSAQKELSKLPVYQRVYQSLKTRALGVLPADLNLRDQVGPTFDQVFTSADDNKLVVPQFLTRYGLQSYFVKQRDELVELTAMDSWVLNLTRSVKYSDADRAEIQRQLTEQYISDYTATWRAGMDNLNIRNFESIGQLTGALEQVISGDQPLQRALTVLRDNTQP
;
A
#
# COMPACT_ATOMS: atom_id res chain seq x y z
N ALA A 1 21.19 8.99 -19.75
CA ALA A 1 20.32 8.17 -20.61
C ALA A 1 21.22 7.14 -21.30
N TYR A 2 21.20 5.89 -20.83
CA TYR A 2 21.98 4.80 -21.43
C TYR A 2 21.02 4.02 -22.33
N GLY A 3 21.35 3.99 -23.62
CA GLY A 3 20.45 3.61 -24.70
C GLY A 3 20.09 2.13 -24.70
N ASP A 4 18.84 1.88 -25.04
CA ASP A 4 18.32 0.63 -25.56
C ASP A 4 19.08 0.28 -26.85
N TRP A 5 19.87 -0.79 -26.82
CA TRP A 5 20.64 -1.29 -27.97
C TRP A 5 19.90 -2.42 -28.71
N GLY A 6 18.64 -2.69 -28.36
CA GLY A 6 17.86 -3.81 -28.90
C GLY A 6 17.35 -3.60 -30.32
N ASP A 7 17.26 -2.36 -30.82
CA ASP A 7 16.61 -2.11 -32.09
C ASP A 7 17.25 -0.96 -32.87
N ARG A 8 18.06 -1.29 -33.89
CA ARG A 8 18.23 -0.45 -35.10
C ARG A 8 19.04 -1.11 -36.24
N SER A 9 18.29 -1.28 -37.33
CA SER A 9 18.64 -1.06 -38.75
C SER A 9 19.67 -1.97 -39.44
N ARG A 10 19.17 -2.72 -40.42
CA ARG A 10 19.87 -3.60 -41.39
C ARG A 10 20.79 -2.85 -42.38
N LEU A 11 21.34 -1.70 -42.02
CA LEU A 11 22.21 -0.90 -42.90
C LEU A 11 23.61 -0.61 -42.32
N ALA A 12 24.00 -1.31 -41.25
CA ALA A 12 25.33 -1.16 -40.64
C ALA A 12 26.43 -2.05 -41.27
N ASP A 13 26.27 -2.47 -42.53
CA ASP A 13 27.32 -3.15 -43.29
C ASP A 13 28.17 -2.11 -44.01
N LYS A 14 29.20 -1.61 -43.29
CA LYS A 14 30.52 -1.22 -43.82
C LYS A 14 31.41 -0.67 -42.70
N GLY A 15 32.17 -1.57 -42.08
CA GLY A 15 33.61 -1.37 -41.87
C GLY A 15 34.13 -0.74 -40.58
N LEU A 16 33.37 0.04 -39.79
CA LEU A 16 33.96 0.77 -38.64
C LEU A 16 33.07 0.85 -37.38
N TYR A 17 32.39 -0.23 -37.00
CA TYR A 17 31.70 -0.32 -35.71
C TYR A 17 32.34 -1.38 -34.79
N GLN A 18 33.15 -0.95 -33.83
CA GLN A 18 33.65 -1.82 -32.74
C GLN A 18 32.60 -2.07 -31.64
N GLY A 19 31.40 -1.48 -31.72
CA GLY A 19 30.37 -1.64 -30.69
C GLY A 19 29.80 -3.05 -30.56
N ARG A 20 29.99 -3.93 -31.55
CA ARG A 20 29.62 -5.36 -31.46
C ARG A 20 30.53 -6.18 -30.53
N ARG A 21 31.72 -5.65 -30.19
CA ARG A 21 32.68 -6.29 -29.28
C ARG A 21 32.76 -5.61 -27.90
N ILE A 22 32.29 -4.38 -27.76
CA ILE A 22 32.37 -3.61 -26.50
C ILE A 22 31.04 -3.60 -25.73
N GLY A 23 29.90 -3.67 -26.43
CA GLY A 23 28.57 -3.68 -25.82
C GLY A 23 28.38 -4.76 -24.75
N PRO A 24 28.66 -6.04 -25.03
CA PRO A 24 28.47 -7.12 -24.06
C PRO A 24 29.36 -7.01 -22.80
N TYR A 25 30.59 -6.50 -22.94
CA TYR A 25 31.53 -6.38 -21.81
C TYR A 25 31.17 -5.21 -20.88
N VAL A 26 30.75 -4.05 -21.44
CA VAL A 26 30.28 -2.90 -20.65
C VAL A 26 28.97 -3.24 -19.93
N GLU A 27 28.09 -3.99 -20.61
CA GLU A 27 26.84 -4.48 -20.04
C GLU A 27 27.09 -5.43 -18.87
N GLN A 28 28.03 -6.37 -19.01
CA GLN A 28 28.37 -7.33 -17.96
C GLN A 28 29.00 -6.65 -16.73
N THR A 29 29.90 -5.68 -16.90
CA THR A 29 30.48 -4.92 -15.77
C THR A 29 29.41 -4.10 -15.04
N TYR A 30 28.46 -3.51 -15.78
CA TYR A 30 27.37 -2.76 -15.19
C TYR A 30 26.40 -3.67 -14.39
N LEU A 31 26.05 -4.84 -14.93
CA LEU A 31 25.27 -5.86 -14.21
C LEU A 31 25.98 -6.30 -12.92
N GLN A 32 27.28 -6.54 -12.97
CA GLN A 32 28.07 -6.86 -11.77
C GLN A 32 27.99 -5.75 -10.72
N LEU A 33 28.08 -4.47 -11.10
CA LEU A 33 27.92 -3.36 -10.15
C LEU A 33 26.50 -3.29 -9.58
N LEU A 34 25.48 -3.58 -10.40
CA LEU A 34 24.10 -3.63 -9.94
C LEU A 34 23.91 -4.74 -8.88
N GLU A 35 24.42 -5.92 -9.15
CA GLU A 35 24.28 -7.07 -8.25
C GLU A 35 25.17 -6.96 -7.00
N GLN A 36 26.39 -6.44 -7.11
CA GLN A 36 27.32 -6.40 -5.98
C GLN A 36 27.15 -5.17 -5.08
N ARG A 37 26.55 -4.09 -5.58
CA ARG A 37 26.43 -2.84 -4.81
C ARG A 37 25.02 -2.28 -4.76
N TYR A 38 24.37 -2.13 -5.90
CA TYR A 38 23.08 -1.45 -5.96
C TYR A 38 21.96 -2.25 -5.27
N LEU A 39 21.73 -3.50 -5.70
CA LEU A 39 20.72 -4.38 -5.09
C LEU A 39 20.97 -4.62 -3.59
N PRO A 40 22.21 -4.93 -3.12
CA PRO A 40 22.50 -5.00 -1.69
C PRO A 40 22.15 -3.72 -0.93
N SER A 41 22.40 -2.54 -1.53
CA SER A 41 22.02 -1.26 -0.92
C SER A 41 20.50 -1.12 -0.77
N LEU A 42 19.74 -1.54 -1.79
CA LEU A 42 18.27 -1.58 -1.72
C LEU A 42 17.80 -2.54 -0.62
N PHE A 43 18.29 -3.78 -0.61
CA PHE A 43 17.94 -4.78 0.39
C PHE A 43 18.28 -4.33 1.81
N ASN A 44 19.45 -3.71 2.03
CA ASN A 44 19.80 -3.14 3.33
C ASN A 44 18.79 -2.07 3.78
N GLY A 45 18.31 -1.25 2.85
CA GLY A 45 17.25 -0.29 3.12
C GLY A 45 15.91 -0.95 3.43
N LEU A 46 15.56 -2.01 2.72
CA LEU A 46 14.32 -2.77 2.90
C LEU A 46 14.31 -3.54 4.21
N VAL A 47 15.42 -4.17 4.62
CA VAL A 47 15.54 -4.83 5.94
C VAL A 47 15.31 -3.83 7.07
N LYS A 48 15.86 -2.62 6.96
CA LYS A 48 15.60 -1.56 7.96
C LYS A 48 14.11 -1.21 8.03
N ALA A 49 13.43 -1.10 6.88
CA ALA A 49 11.99 -0.83 6.84
C ALA A 49 11.17 -2.03 7.38
N LEU A 50 11.57 -3.26 7.05
CA LEU A 50 10.92 -4.48 7.49
C LEU A 50 10.95 -4.61 9.02
N ASN A 51 12.07 -4.23 9.64
CA ASN A 51 12.25 -4.24 11.08
C ASN A 51 11.54 -3.08 11.80
N ALA A 52 11.38 -1.93 11.13
CA ALA A 52 10.70 -0.76 11.68
C ALA A 52 9.18 -0.83 11.54
N ALA A 53 8.68 -1.55 10.53
CA ALA A 53 7.26 -1.69 10.28
C ALA A 53 6.56 -2.38 11.47
N PRO A 54 5.34 -1.94 11.85
CA PRO A 54 4.60 -2.55 12.95
C PRO A 54 4.42 -4.06 12.77
N PRO A 55 4.38 -4.85 13.85
CA PRO A 55 4.10 -6.27 13.77
C PRO A 55 2.79 -6.54 13.04
N GLU A 56 2.75 -7.61 12.25
CA GLU A 56 1.50 -8.08 11.62
C GLU A 56 0.77 -6.99 10.79
N SER A 57 1.53 -6.10 10.15
CA SER A 57 0.99 -4.96 9.38
C SER A 57 1.13 -5.12 7.87
N GLU A 58 0.23 -4.49 7.12
CA GLU A 58 0.34 -4.36 5.66
C GLU A 58 1.63 -3.63 5.26
N GLU A 59 2.13 -2.68 6.06
CA GLU A 59 3.41 -2.02 5.80
C GLU A 59 4.56 -3.04 5.77
N LYS A 60 4.62 -3.93 6.77
CA LYS A 60 5.62 -4.99 6.82
C LYS A 60 5.45 -5.97 5.65
N LEU A 61 4.20 -6.33 5.31
CA LEU A 61 3.91 -7.19 4.16
C LEU A 61 4.34 -6.55 2.83
N ALA A 62 4.10 -5.25 2.64
CA ALA A 62 4.50 -4.52 1.45
C ALA A 62 6.02 -4.47 1.29
N VAL A 63 6.76 -4.27 2.38
CA VAL A 63 8.24 -4.33 2.37
C VAL A 63 8.71 -5.73 1.97
N LEU A 64 8.17 -6.77 2.61
CA LEU A 64 8.52 -8.16 2.33
C LEU A 64 8.23 -8.54 0.88
N ARG A 65 7.07 -8.14 0.36
CA ARG A 65 6.65 -8.32 -1.03
C ARG A 65 7.66 -7.73 -2.00
N VAL A 66 8.12 -6.50 -1.76
CA VAL A 66 9.16 -5.86 -2.59
C VAL A 66 10.49 -6.59 -2.51
N MET A 67 10.91 -7.04 -1.31
CA MET A 67 12.12 -7.84 -1.16
C MET A 67 12.04 -9.14 -1.96
N ARG A 68 10.92 -9.87 -1.86
CA ARG A 68 10.69 -11.12 -2.61
C ARG A 68 10.67 -10.88 -4.12
N MET A 69 10.02 -9.81 -4.58
CA MET A 69 9.96 -9.47 -6.01
C MET A 69 11.30 -9.00 -6.58
N LEU A 70 12.15 -8.35 -5.78
CA LEU A 70 13.52 -8.02 -6.20
C LEU A 70 14.39 -9.27 -6.36
N GLU A 71 14.22 -10.22 -5.45
CA GLU A 71 15.02 -11.45 -5.40
C GLU A 71 14.58 -12.52 -6.41
N ASP A 72 13.28 -12.80 -6.49
CA ASP A 72 12.70 -13.92 -7.25
C ASP A 72 11.82 -13.40 -8.41
N LYS A 73 12.24 -13.67 -9.64
CA LYS A 73 11.55 -13.21 -10.85
C LYS A 73 10.20 -13.91 -11.07
N SER A 74 9.98 -15.10 -10.50
CA SER A 74 8.80 -15.93 -10.80
C SER A 74 7.47 -15.31 -10.37
N GLY A 75 7.46 -14.55 -9.28
CA GLY A 75 6.30 -13.80 -8.78
C GLY A 75 6.46 -12.28 -8.88
N ARG A 76 7.42 -11.80 -9.68
CA ARG A 76 7.78 -10.38 -9.77
C ARG A 76 6.71 -9.59 -10.52
N ASN A 77 6.13 -8.59 -9.83
CA ASN A 77 5.40 -7.51 -10.47
C ASN A 77 6.28 -6.24 -10.46
N ASN A 78 6.84 -5.89 -11.62
CA ASN A 78 7.75 -4.74 -11.75
C ASN A 78 7.10 -3.43 -11.30
N GLN A 79 5.81 -3.24 -11.58
CA GLN A 79 5.13 -1.99 -11.25
C GLN A 79 5.00 -1.79 -9.74
N VAL A 80 4.71 -2.87 -9.00
CA VAL A 80 4.63 -2.83 -7.53
C VAL A 80 5.98 -2.43 -6.93
N VAL A 81 7.08 -3.03 -7.41
CA VAL A 81 8.43 -2.69 -6.93
C VAL A 81 8.77 -1.23 -7.24
N LYS A 82 8.54 -0.78 -8.48
CA LYS A 82 8.83 0.59 -8.90
C LYS A 82 8.02 1.62 -8.11
N GLN A 83 6.73 1.41 -7.91
CA GLN A 83 5.88 2.32 -7.14
C GLN A 83 6.33 2.46 -5.69
N TYR A 84 6.64 1.34 -5.04
CA TYR A 84 7.14 1.35 -3.68
C TYR A 84 8.48 2.10 -3.56
N MET A 85 9.42 1.82 -4.46
CA MET A 85 10.73 2.47 -4.46
C MET A 85 10.64 3.95 -4.83
N ALA A 86 9.76 4.33 -5.77
CA ALA A 86 9.49 5.71 -6.13
C ALA A 86 8.99 6.52 -4.92
N LYS A 87 8.01 6.00 -4.18
CA LYS A 87 7.50 6.65 -2.96
C LYS A 87 8.63 6.86 -1.95
N ARG A 88 9.38 5.79 -1.65
CA ARG A 88 10.52 5.84 -0.71
C ARG A 88 11.58 6.86 -1.11
N TRP A 89 11.91 6.96 -2.40
CA TRP A 89 12.90 7.91 -2.89
C TRP A 89 12.37 9.34 -2.96
N SER A 90 11.08 9.53 -3.23
CA SER A 90 10.44 10.84 -3.16
C SER A 90 10.54 11.44 -1.75
N GLU A 91 10.27 10.62 -0.72
CA GLU A 91 10.39 11.01 0.68
C GLU A 91 11.85 11.31 1.08
N LYS A 92 12.79 10.45 0.67
CA LYS A 92 14.20 10.58 1.07
C LYS A 92 14.98 11.64 0.29
N PHE A 93 14.69 11.82 -0.99
CA PHE A 93 15.39 12.68 -1.93
C PHE A 93 14.46 13.77 -2.47
N HIS A 94 13.66 14.39 -1.58
CA HIS A 94 12.72 15.44 -1.93
C HIS A 94 13.43 16.55 -2.74
N GLY A 95 12.86 16.89 -3.90
CA GLY A 95 13.36 17.95 -4.78
C GLY A 95 14.52 17.54 -5.69
N GLN A 96 15.11 16.36 -5.49
CA GLN A 96 16.25 15.86 -6.26
C GLN A 96 15.79 14.95 -7.41
N ARG A 97 15.07 15.52 -8.37
CA ARG A 97 14.43 14.79 -9.49
C ARG A 97 15.42 13.94 -10.29
N ASP A 98 16.60 14.46 -10.57
CA ASP A 98 17.61 13.74 -11.36
C ASP A 98 18.11 12.47 -10.66
N ILE A 99 18.29 12.53 -9.33
CA ILE A 99 18.68 11.36 -8.54
C ILE A 99 17.56 10.32 -8.53
N GLN A 100 16.31 10.75 -8.34
CA GLN A 100 15.17 9.84 -8.37
C GLN A 100 15.04 9.15 -9.75
N ALA A 101 15.23 9.89 -10.84
CA ALA A 101 15.19 9.34 -12.19
C ALA A 101 16.33 8.34 -12.45
N GLN A 102 17.55 8.64 -11.99
CA GLN A 102 18.70 7.72 -12.11
C GLN A 102 18.48 6.44 -11.31
N LEU A 103 18.04 6.56 -10.04
CA LEU A 103 17.72 5.40 -9.21
C LEU A 103 16.65 4.52 -9.84
N MET A 104 15.61 5.12 -10.44
CA MET A 104 14.57 4.39 -11.16
C MET A 104 15.14 3.69 -12.41
N SER A 105 16.00 4.35 -13.19
CA SER A 105 16.63 3.73 -14.34
C SER A 105 17.50 2.51 -13.96
N HIS A 106 18.21 2.57 -12.84
CA HIS A 106 18.99 1.43 -12.33
C HIS A 106 18.09 0.28 -11.86
N LEU A 107 16.99 0.59 -11.18
CA LEU A 107 15.99 -0.39 -10.75
C LEU A 107 15.33 -1.07 -11.94
N ASP A 108 14.93 -0.31 -12.94
CA ASP A 108 14.30 -0.83 -14.17
C ASP A 108 15.21 -1.83 -14.85
N TYR A 109 16.49 -1.49 -14.97
CA TYR A 109 17.47 -2.36 -15.59
C TYR A 109 17.73 -3.61 -14.73
N ALA A 110 17.87 -3.48 -13.40
CA ALA A 110 18.03 -4.63 -12.52
C ALA A 110 16.82 -5.59 -12.60
N LEU A 111 15.60 -5.07 -12.53
CA LEU A 111 14.37 -5.88 -12.62
C LEU A 111 14.24 -6.62 -13.96
N ALA A 112 14.82 -6.11 -15.04
CA ALA A 112 14.81 -6.79 -16.33
C ALA A 112 15.82 -7.94 -16.41
N HIS A 113 16.97 -7.82 -15.73
CA HIS A 113 18.13 -8.67 -15.98
C HIS A 113 18.54 -9.60 -14.84
N THR A 114 18.09 -9.38 -13.59
CA THR A 114 18.54 -10.18 -12.43
C THR A 114 17.49 -11.18 -11.96
N ASP A 115 17.93 -12.36 -11.51
CA ASP A 115 17.10 -13.37 -10.85
C ASP A 115 17.92 -14.14 -9.81
N TRP A 116 18.19 -13.49 -8.68
CA TRP A 116 19.01 -14.08 -7.61
C TRP A 116 18.40 -15.37 -7.07
N HIS A 117 17.08 -15.53 -7.10
CA HIS A 117 16.46 -16.79 -6.72
C HIS A 117 16.88 -17.91 -7.68
N ALA A 118 16.68 -17.74 -8.99
CA ALA A 118 17.04 -18.75 -9.98
C ALA A 118 18.56 -19.05 -10.00
N GLU A 119 19.41 -18.03 -9.88
CA GLU A 119 20.87 -18.17 -9.76
C GLU A 119 21.24 -19.05 -8.55
N ARG A 120 20.64 -18.81 -7.39
CA ARG A 120 20.86 -19.63 -6.19
C ARG A 120 20.37 -21.06 -6.37
N GLN A 121 19.21 -21.26 -6.99
CA GLN A 121 18.70 -22.61 -7.29
C GLN A 121 19.61 -23.36 -8.26
N ALA A 122 20.30 -22.66 -9.17
CA ALA A 122 21.31 -23.22 -10.05
C ALA A 122 22.66 -23.49 -9.38
N GLY A 123 22.83 -23.13 -8.09
CA GLY A 123 24.05 -23.34 -7.32
C GLY A 123 25.11 -22.25 -7.48
N ASP A 124 24.75 -21.06 -7.96
CA ASP A 124 25.67 -19.93 -8.04
C ASP A 124 26.12 -19.48 -6.64
N GLY A 125 27.41 -19.67 -6.34
CA GLY A 125 27.99 -19.36 -5.03
C GLY A 125 27.97 -17.87 -4.69
N ASP A 126 28.12 -17.00 -5.69
CA ASP A 126 28.11 -15.55 -5.47
C ASP A 126 26.68 -15.07 -5.15
N ALA A 127 25.67 -15.59 -5.86
CA ALA A 127 24.27 -15.29 -5.57
C ALA A 127 23.85 -15.79 -4.18
N ILE A 128 24.31 -16.98 -3.77
CA ILE A 128 24.10 -17.51 -2.42
C ILE A 128 24.73 -16.59 -1.37
N SER A 129 25.98 -16.18 -1.59
CA SER A 129 26.69 -15.28 -0.69
C SER A 129 25.99 -13.91 -0.57
N ARG A 130 25.58 -13.32 -1.69
CA ARG A 130 24.83 -12.05 -1.74
C ARG A 130 23.51 -12.09 -0.96
N TRP A 131 22.78 -13.21 -1.04
CA TRP A 131 21.47 -13.35 -0.37
C TRP A 131 21.57 -13.68 1.13
N THR A 132 22.67 -14.31 1.57
CA THR A 132 22.86 -14.79 2.95
C THR A 132 22.46 -13.78 4.04
N PRO A 133 22.79 -12.48 3.95
CA PRO A 133 22.39 -11.49 4.97
C PRO A 133 20.88 -11.24 5.07
N TYR A 134 20.12 -11.55 4.02
CA TYR A 134 18.70 -11.20 3.87
C TYR A 134 17.75 -12.36 4.14
N ASP A 135 18.27 -13.60 4.08
CA ASP A 135 17.49 -14.83 4.26
C ASP A 135 16.72 -14.84 5.60
N LYS A 136 17.45 -14.66 6.72
CA LYS A 136 16.86 -14.69 8.06
C LYS A 136 15.79 -13.61 8.29
N PRO A 137 16.02 -12.32 7.94
CA PRO A 137 14.96 -11.30 8.00
C PRO A 137 13.70 -11.67 7.21
N VAL A 138 13.88 -12.16 5.97
CA VAL A 138 12.77 -12.55 5.10
C VAL A 138 11.98 -13.71 5.69
N VAL A 139 12.64 -14.80 6.08
CA VAL A 139 11.98 -15.98 6.68
C VAL A 139 11.27 -15.62 7.98
N SER A 140 11.87 -14.75 8.81
CA SER A 140 11.25 -14.28 10.05
C SER A 140 9.96 -13.51 9.77
N ALA A 141 9.98 -12.58 8.81
CA ALA A 141 8.80 -11.81 8.43
C ALA A 141 7.73 -12.70 7.78
N GLN A 142 8.10 -13.67 6.93
CA GLN A 142 7.17 -14.65 6.37
C GLN A 142 6.45 -15.43 7.48
N LYS A 143 7.20 -15.95 8.46
CA LYS A 143 6.65 -16.67 9.60
C LYS A 143 5.73 -15.79 10.45
N GLU A 144 6.12 -14.55 10.72
CA GLU A 144 5.29 -13.60 11.46
C GLU A 144 3.97 -13.33 10.73
N LEU A 145 4.03 -12.88 9.48
CA LEU A 145 2.87 -12.47 8.69
C LEU A 145 1.96 -13.63 8.30
N SER A 146 2.48 -14.87 8.27
CA SER A 146 1.69 -16.09 8.07
C SER A 146 0.74 -16.41 9.23
N LYS A 147 0.95 -15.83 10.42
CA LYS A 147 0.06 -16.02 11.57
C LYS A 147 -1.30 -15.36 11.38
N LEU A 148 -1.34 -14.27 10.61
CA LEU A 148 -2.59 -13.62 10.27
C LEU A 148 -3.43 -14.51 9.35
N PRO A 149 -4.74 -14.63 9.60
CA PRO A 149 -5.66 -15.18 8.62
C PRO A 149 -5.58 -14.43 7.28
N VAL A 150 -5.81 -15.15 6.18
CA VAL A 150 -5.76 -14.59 4.82
C VAL A 150 -6.67 -13.38 4.67
N TYR A 151 -7.91 -13.47 5.16
CA TYR A 151 -8.89 -12.38 5.07
C TYR A 151 -8.42 -11.10 5.77
N GLN A 152 -7.68 -11.21 6.88
CA GLN A 152 -7.19 -10.04 7.62
C GLN A 152 -6.10 -9.31 6.84
N ARG A 153 -5.15 -10.04 6.25
CA ARG A 153 -4.13 -9.43 5.39
C ARG A 153 -4.75 -8.75 4.19
N VAL A 154 -5.68 -9.43 3.53
CA VAL A 154 -6.44 -8.89 2.40
C VAL A 154 -7.19 -7.63 2.80
N TYR A 155 -7.87 -7.64 3.95
CA TYR A 155 -8.59 -6.47 4.46
C TYR A 155 -7.66 -5.28 4.70
N GLN A 156 -6.50 -5.50 5.35
CA GLN A 156 -5.50 -4.46 5.57
C GLN A 156 -4.94 -3.92 4.25
N SER A 157 -4.72 -4.78 3.25
CA SER A 157 -4.29 -4.39 1.91
C SER A 157 -5.31 -3.52 1.20
N LEU A 158 -6.60 -3.91 1.23
CA LEU A 158 -7.69 -3.13 0.66
C LEU A 158 -7.81 -1.76 1.33
N LYS A 159 -7.74 -1.70 2.66
CA LYS A 159 -7.78 -0.45 3.43
C LYS A 159 -6.61 0.46 3.11
N THR A 160 -5.40 -0.09 2.96
CA THR A 160 -4.19 0.68 2.64
C THR A 160 -4.23 1.23 1.21
N ARG A 161 -4.65 0.41 0.24
CA ARG A 161 -4.80 0.85 -1.16
C ARG A 161 -5.87 1.91 -1.32
N ALA A 162 -6.97 1.82 -0.55
CA ALA A 162 -8.03 2.81 -0.54
C ALA A 162 -7.50 4.24 -0.29
N LEU A 163 -6.49 4.42 0.57
CA LEU A 163 -5.88 5.73 0.83
C LEU A 163 -5.25 6.40 -0.40
N GLY A 164 -4.89 5.62 -1.43
CA GLY A 164 -4.30 6.14 -2.66
C GLY A 164 -5.29 6.37 -3.81
N VAL A 165 -6.52 5.86 -3.69
CA VAL A 165 -7.54 5.92 -4.77
C VAL A 165 -8.82 6.61 -4.36
N LEU A 166 -9.17 6.56 -3.08
CA LEU A 166 -10.33 7.27 -2.55
C LEU A 166 -9.95 8.73 -2.27
N PRO A 167 -10.94 9.64 -2.34
CA PRO A 167 -10.80 11.00 -1.83
C PRO A 167 -10.42 11.04 -0.34
N ALA A 168 -10.15 12.25 0.15
CA ALA A 168 -9.89 12.50 1.56
C ALA A 168 -11.04 12.03 2.46
N ASP A 169 -10.69 11.74 3.71
CA ASP A 169 -11.61 11.25 4.73
C ASP A 169 -12.72 12.27 5.05
N LEU A 170 -13.87 11.75 5.49
CA LEU A 170 -15.03 12.56 5.85
C LEU A 170 -14.86 13.07 7.29
N ASN A 171 -14.88 14.38 7.48
CA ASN A 171 -14.87 15.00 8.80
C ASN A 171 -16.27 15.46 9.20
N LEU A 172 -16.84 14.86 10.25
CA LEU A 172 -18.19 15.20 10.75
C LEU A 172 -18.31 16.67 11.15
N ARG A 173 -17.25 17.30 11.69
CA ARG A 173 -17.24 18.73 12.02
C ARG A 173 -17.48 19.56 10.75
N ASP A 174 -16.75 19.25 9.68
CA ASP A 174 -16.84 19.98 8.41
C ASP A 174 -18.20 19.76 7.73
N GLN A 175 -18.77 18.57 7.85
CA GLN A 175 -20.10 18.26 7.29
C GLN A 175 -21.24 18.97 8.03
N VAL A 176 -21.11 19.18 9.34
CA VAL A 176 -22.06 20.02 10.10
C VAL A 176 -21.89 21.49 9.70
N GLY A 177 -20.65 21.93 9.50
CA GLY A 177 -20.31 23.26 9.01
C GLY A 177 -19.95 24.25 10.12
N PRO A 178 -19.95 25.56 9.81
CA PRO A 178 -19.29 26.59 10.62
C PRO A 178 -19.89 26.79 12.01
N THR A 179 -21.14 26.38 12.23
CA THR A 179 -21.80 26.46 13.55
C THR A 179 -21.55 25.25 14.44
N PHE A 180 -20.69 24.31 14.03
CA PHE A 180 -20.39 23.13 14.84
C PHE A 180 -19.98 23.51 16.25
N ASP A 181 -18.98 24.37 16.43
CA ASP A 181 -18.44 24.69 17.76
C ASP A 181 -19.38 25.54 18.63
N GLN A 182 -20.47 26.06 18.06
CA GLN A 182 -21.53 26.76 18.79
C GLN A 182 -22.52 25.79 19.44
N VAL A 183 -22.69 24.59 18.89
CA VAL A 183 -23.70 23.62 19.35
C VAL A 183 -23.05 22.35 19.91
N PHE A 184 -21.97 21.90 19.30
CA PHE A 184 -21.30 20.66 19.62
C PHE A 184 -19.92 20.86 20.25
N THR A 185 -19.49 19.81 20.94
CA THR A 185 -18.12 19.59 21.40
C THR A 185 -17.76 18.12 21.15
N SER A 186 -16.47 17.84 21.10
CA SER A 186 -15.91 16.51 20.89
C SER A 186 -14.79 16.28 21.89
N ALA A 187 -14.77 15.08 22.49
CA ALA A 187 -13.72 14.71 23.43
C ALA A 187 -12.44 14.28 22.70
N ASP A 188 -12.59 13.72 21.50
CA ASP A 188 -11.49 13.28 20.65
C ASP A 188 -11.80 13.58 19.18
N ASP A 189 -11.23 14.67 18.65
CA ASP A 189 -11.48 15.11 17.28
C ASP A 189 -11.08 14.08 16.21
N ASN A 190 -10.19 13.13 16.53
CA ASN A 190 -9.85 12.06 15.59
C ASN A 190 -11.04 11.13 15.32
N LYS A 191 -11.98 10.99 16.27
CA LYS A 191 -13.20 10.20 16.09
C LYS A 191 -14.23 10.90 15.21
N LEU A 192 -14.09 12.21 14.98
CA LEU A 192 -14.92 12.93 14.01
C LEU A 192 -14.49 12.67 12.56
N VAL A 193 -13.28 12.12 12.35
CA VAL A 193 -12.75 11.79 11.03
C VAL A 193 -13.09 10.32 10.71
N VAL A 194 -14.01 10.13 9.78
CA VAL A 194 -14.41 8.82 9.25
C VAL A 194 -13.59 8.54 7.99
N PRO A 195 -12.76 7.48 7.96
CA PRO A 195 -12.01 7.11 6.76
C PRO A 195 -12.93 6.99 5.55
N GLN A 196 -12.53 7.52 4.39
CA GLN A 196 -13.37 7.48 3.20
C GLN A 196 -13.71 6.02 2.81
N PHE A 197 -12.81 5.09 3.12
CA PHE A 197 -13.01 3.64 3.00
C PHE A 197 -14.24 3.13 3.75
N LEU A 198 -14.64 3.75 4.86
CA LEU A 198 -15.77 3.37 5.72
C LEU A 198 -16.96 4.34 5.58
N THR A 199 -17.09 4.97 4.43
CA THR A 199 -18.29 5.76 4.04
C THR A 199 -19.13 4.98 3.03
N ARG A 200 -20.36 5.41 2.76
CA ARG A 200 -21.20 4.80 1.71
C ARG A 200 -20.52 4.87 0.35
N TYR A 201 -19.82 5.97 0.07
CA TYR A 201 -19.03 6.10 -1.14
C TYR A 201 -17.90 5.07 -1.18
N GLY A 202 -17.11 4.90 -0.12
CA GLY A 202 -16.06 3.88 -0.05
C GLY A 202 -16.59 2.45 -0.22
N LEU A 203 -17.73 2.17 0.39
CA LEU A 203 -18.43 0.88 0.24
C LEU A 203 -18.78 0.61 -1.23
N GLN A 204 -19.53 1.52 -1.86
CA GLN A 204 -20.10 1.30 -3.20
C GLN A 204 -19.07 1.48 -4.32
N SER A 205 -18.21 2.48 -4.21
CA SER A 205 -17.27 2.85 -5.28
C SER A 205 -16.00 2.02 -5.27
N TYR A 206 -15.64 1.42 -4.12
CA TYR A 206 -14.40 0.66 -3.92
C TYR A 206 -14.67 -0.73 -3.37
N PHE A 207 -15.04 -0.90 -2.09
CA PHE A 207 -15.04 -2.22 -1.43
C PHE A 207 -15.87 -3.28 -2.16
N VAL A 208 -17.09 -2.96 -2.60
CA VAL A 208 -17.97 -3.89 -3.33
C VAL A 208 -17.39 -4.30 -4.69
N LYS A 209 -16.60 -3.44 -5.33
CA LYS A 209 -15.97 -3.73 -6.64
C LYS A 209 -14.73 -4.61 -6.53
N GLN A 210 -14.17 -4.76 -5.33
CA GLN A 210 -12.92 -5.49 -5.10
C GLN A 210 -13.13 -7.01 -4.95
N ARG A 211 -14.36 -7.51 -5.06
CA ARG A 211 -14.69 -8.94 -4.88
C ARG A 211 -13.88 -9.86 -5.79
N ASP A 212 -13.64 -9.46 -7.03
CA ASP A 212 -12.89 -10.27 -8.00
C ASP A 212 -11.36 -10.12 -7.82
N GLU A 213 -10.89 -8.96 -7.36
CA GLU A 213 -9.45 -8.68 -7.09
C GLU A 213 -8.89 -9.48 -5.90
N LEU A 214 -9.77 -10.01 -5.04
CA LEU A 214 -9.40 -10.88 -3.92
C LEU A 214 -8.61 -12.12 -4.36
N VAL A 215 -8.93 -12.66 -5.52
CA VAL A 215 -8.27 -13.87 -6.05
C VAL A 215 -6.80 -13.60 -6.35
N GLU A 216 -6.48 -12.43 -6.89
CA GLU A 216 -5.11 -12.05 -7.24
C GLU A 216 -4.28 -11.70 -6.00
N LEU A 217 -4.86 -10.93 -5.07
CA LEU A 217 -4.24 -10.55 -3.81
C LEU A 217 -3.80 -11.76 -2.98
N THR A 218 -4.69 -12.75 -2.85
CA THR A 218 -4.44 -13.95 -2.05
C THR A 218 -3.35 -14.85 -2.63
N ALA A 219 -3.30 -14.97 -3.96
CA ALA A 219 -2.28 -15.75 -4.64
C ALA A 219 -0.89 -15.11 -4.50
N MET A 220 -0.81 -13.79 -4.71
CA MET A 220 0.43 -13.05 -4.60
C MET A 220 0.99 -13.08 -3.17
N ASP A 221 0.14 -12.84 -2.16
CA ASP A 221 0.57 -12.89 -0.76
C ASP A 221 1.01 -14.29 -0.34
N SER A 222 0.37 -15.34 -0.85
CA SER A 222 0.79 -16.72 -0.57
C SER A 222 2.20 -17.02 -1.11
N TRP A 223 2.52 -16.52 -2.31
CA TRP A 223 3.86 -16.61 -2.88
C TRP A 223 4.90 -15.78 -2.10
N VAL A 224 4.53 -14.54 -1.71
CA VAL A 224 5.40 -13.67 -0.88
C VAL A 224 5.73 -14.35 0.45
N LEU A 225 4.74 -15.00 1.05
CA LEU A 225 4.86 -15.67 2.35
C LEU A 225 5.45 -17.09 2.26
N ASN A 226 5.81 -17.56 1.07
CA ASN A 226 6.29 -18.91 0.81
C ASN A 226 5.37 -20.00 1.40
N LEU A 227 4.06 -19.80 1.27
CA LEU A 227 3.07 -20.76 1.73
C LEU A 227 2.92 -21.86 0.66
N THR A 228 3.36 -23.09 0.99
CA THR A 228 3.26 -24.30 0.15
C THR A 228 1.83 -24.71 -0.18
N ARG A 229 0.82 -24.05 0.39
CA ARG A 229 -0.60 -24.20 0.05
C ARG A 229 -1.00 -23.36 -1.17
N SER A 230 -0.17 -23.30 -2.21
CA SER A 230 -0.54 -22.74 -3.52
C SER A 230 -1.37 -23.72 -4.38
N VAL A 231 -2.09 -24.64 -3.73
CA VAL A 231 -3.19 -25.33 -4.39
C VAL A 231 -4.34 -24.33 -4.39
N LYS A 232 -4.66 -23.80 -5.58
CA LYS A 232 -5.76 -22.86 -5.84
C LYS A 232 -6.88 -23.02 -4.79
N TYR A 233 -7.13 -21.96 -4.00
CA TYR A 233 -8.25 -21.95 -3.05
C TYR A 233 -9.51 -22.45 -3.75
N SER A 234 -10.20 -23.38 -3.11
CA SER A 234 -11.48 -23.88 -3.62
C SER A 234 -12.51 -22.74 -3.63
N ASP A 235 -13.56 -22.88 -4.41
CA ASP A 235 -14.65 -21.88 -4.43
C ASP A 235 -15.28 -21.71 -3.04
N ALA A 236 -15.32 -22.79 -2.25
CA ALA A 236 -15.77 -22.75 -0.86
C ALA A 236 -14.83 -21.93 0.04
N ASP A 237 -13.51 -22.12 -0.06
CA ASP A 237 -12.54 -21.31 0.70
C ASP A 237 -12.64 -19.83 0.34
N ARG A 238 -12.83 -19.52 -0.95
CA ARG A 238 -12.99 -18.15 -1.43
C ARG A 238 -14.27 -17.51 -0.90
N ALA A 239 -15.37 -18.25 -0.92
CA ALA A 239 -16.64 -17.78 -0.35
C ALA A 239 -16.51 -17.49 1.15
N GLU A 240 -15.79 -18.33 1.89
CA GLU A 240 -15.56 -18.13 3.32
C GLU A 240 -14.64 -16.92 3.59
N ILE A 241 -13.56 -16.74 2.82
CA ILE A 241 -12.70 -15.55 2.91
C ILE A 241 -13.51 -14.28 2.63
N GLN A 242 -14.37 -14.29 1.59
CA GLN A 242 -15.24 -13.16 1.26
C GLN A 242 -16.24 -12.88 2.39
N ARG A 243 -16.82 -13.91 3.00
CA ARG A 243 -17.75 -13.76 4.13
C ARG A 243 -17.06 -13.07 5.30
N GLN A 244 -15.91 -13.59 5.73
CA GLN A 244 -15.13 -13.02 6.84
C GLN A 244 -14.67 -11.59 6.55
N LEU A 245 -14.26 -11.32 5.30
CA LEU A 245 -13.89 -9.97 4.87
C LEU A 245 -15.06 -8.98 4.97
N THR A 246 -16.25 -9.42 4.52
CA THR A 246 -17.47 -8.60 4.56
C THR A 246 -17.90 -8.34 6.00
N GLU A 247 -17.84 -9.36 6.86
CA GLU A 247 -18.12 -9.23 8.29
C GLU A 247 -17.16 -8.27 8.99
N GLN A 248 -15.86 -8.39 8.73
CA GLN A 248 -14.87 -7.46 9.26
C GLN A 248 -15.14 -6.02 8.79
N TYR A 249 -15.44 -5.83 7.50
CA TYR A 249 -15.75 -4.51 6.96
C TYR A 249 -16.99 -3.89 7.61
N ILE A 250 -18.09 -4.65 7.74
CA ILE A 250 -19.33 -4.17 8.37
C ILE A 250 -19.11 -3.86 9.85
N SER A 251 -18.34 -4.69 10.55
CA SER A 251 -17.96 -4.47 11.95
C SER A 251 -17.22 -3.15 12.11
N ASP A 252 -16.17 -2.92 11.32
CA ASP A 252 -15.39 -1.68 11.35
C ASP A 252 -16.22 -0.46 10.93
N TYR A 253 -17.07 -0.61 9.91
CA TYR A 253 -18.00 0.43 9.47
C TYR A 253 -18.92 0.87 10.62
N THR A 254 -19.58 -0.08 11.26
CA THR A 254 -20.51 0.17 12.36
C THR A 254 -19.78 0.76 13.57
N ALA A 255 -18.62 0.21 13.92
CA ALA A 255 -17.82 0.69 15.05
C ALA A 255 -17.34 2.13 14.83
N THR A 256 -16.89 2.47 13.62
CA THR A 256 -16.40 3.81 13.28
C THR A 256 -17.51 4.84 13.34
N TRP A 257 -18.66 4.58 12.72
CA TRP A 257 -19.80 5.50 12.77
C TRP A 257 -20.37 5.65 14.17
N ARG A 258 -20.47 4.57 14.95
CA ARG A 258 -20.88 4.65 16.35
C ARG A 258 -19.90 5.50 17.17
N ALA A 259 -18.59 5.26 17.05
CA ALA A 259 -17.58 6.03 17.76
C ALA A 259 -17.60 7.53 17.40
N GLY A 260 -17.83 7.87 16.13
CA GLY A 260 -17.95 9.26 15.69
C GLY A 260 -19.19 9.95 16.24
N MET A 261 -20.35 9.27 16.22
CA MET A 261 -21.60 9.82 16.76
C MET A 261 -21.58 9.91 18.30
N ASP A 262 -21.04 8.91 18.99
CA ASP A 262 -20.91 8.92 20.46
C ASP A 262 -19.97 10.02 20.95
N ASN A 263 -19.02 10.43 20.10
CA ASN A 263 -18.10 11.52 20.38
C ASN A 263 -18.70 12.92 20.10
N LEU A 264 -19.82 12.99 19.37
CA LEU A 264 -20.54 14.24 19.08
C LEU A 264 -21.46 14.62 20.25
N ASN A 265 -21.01 15.52 21.12
CA ASN A 265 -21.73 15.92 22.32
C ASN A 265 -22.27 17.34 22.21
N ILE A 266 -23.40 17.62 22.85
CA ILE A 266 -23.89 19.00 22.99
C ILE A 266 -22.96 19.77 23.93
N ARG A 267 -22.61 20.98 23.52
CA ARG A 267 -21.75 21.87 24.30
C ARG A 267 -22.42 22.27 25.63
N ASN A 268 -21.63 22.36 26.70
CA ASN A 268 -22.08 23.01 27.93
C ASN A 268 -22.09 24.53 27.75
N PHE A 269 -23.19 25.18 28.13
CA PHE A 269 -23.36 26.63 27.99
C PHE A 269 -23.18 27.32 29.34
N GLU A 270 -22.32 28.34 29.39
CA GLU A 270 -21.99 29.07 30.62
C GLU A 270 -22.95 30.26 30.86
N SER A 271 -23.75 30.64 29.86
CA SER A 271 -24.74 31.71 29.97
C SER A 271 -25.99 31.45 29.13
N ILE A 272 -27.10 32.08 29.52
CA ILE A 272 -28.35 32.05 28.75
C ILE A 272 -28.13 32.59 27.34
N GLY A 273 -27.31 33.64 27.17
CA GLY A 273 -27.02 34.20 25.83
C GLY A 273 -26.34 33.19 24.90
N GLN A 274 -25.39 32.39 25.40
CA GLN A 274 -24.77 31.31 24.62
C GLN A 274 -25.79 30.22 24.25
N LEU A 275 -26.65 29.83 25.21
CA LEU A 275 -27.70 28.83 24.98
C LEU A 275 -28.71 29.33 23.93
N THR A 276 -29.17 30.58 24.03
CA THR A 276 -30.10 31.17 23.06
C THR A 276 -29.48 31.24 21.66
N GLY A 277 -28.22 31.67 21.55
CA GLY A 277 -27.51 31.67 20.27
C GLY A 277 -27.39 30.27 19.65
N ALA A 278 -27.08 29.24 20.45
CA ALA A 278 -27.03 27.85 19.99
C ALA A 278 -28.41 27.33 19.53
N LEU A 279 -29.47 27.67 20.27
CA LEU A 279 -30.85 27.31 19.90
C LEU A 279 -31.29 27.98 18.59
N GLU A 280 -30.93 29.25 18.37
CA GLU A 280 -31.20 29.95 17.11
C GLU A 280 -30.56 29.23 15.91
N GLN A 281 -29.33 28.73 16.06
CA GLN A 281 -28.67 27.94 15.02
C GLN A 281 -29.37 26.61 14.75
N VAL A 282 -29.87 25.95 15.81
CA VAL A 282 -30.61 24.69 15.68
C VAL A 282 -31.93 24.89 14.93
N ILE A 283 -32.64 25.98 15.18
CA ILE A 283 -34.03 26.16 14.70
C ILE A 283 -34.09 26.86 13.34
N SER A 284 -33.21 27.83 13.06
CA SER A 284 -33.42 28.77 11.94
C SER A 284 -32.26 28.90 10.96
N GLY A 285 -31.00 28.80 11.42
CA GLY A 285 -29.81 29.11 10.63
C GLY A 285 -29.23 27.89 9.92
N ASP A 286 -28.17 27.33 10.50
CA ASP A 286 -27.41 26.24 9.88
C ASP A 286 -27.91 24.82 10.21
N GLN A 287 -28.89 24.69 11.13
CA GLN A 287 -29.50 23.42 11.53
C GLN A 287 -28.48 22.29 11.78
N PRO A 288 -27.47 22.53 12.65
CA PRO A 288 -26.34 21.62 12.82
C PRO A 288 -26.74 20.20 13.24
N LEU A 289 -27.82 20.04 14.02
CA LEU A 289 -28.39 18.73 14.36
C LEU A 289 -28.91 17.99 13.12
N GLN A 290 -29.65 18.68 12.25
CA GLN A 290 -30.19 18.08 11.03
C GLN A 290 -29.07 17.70 10.07
N ARG A 291 -28.02 18.52 9.94
CA ARG A 291 -26.85 18.19 9.12
C ARG A 291 -26.13 16.95 9.64
N ALA A 292 -25.84 16.87 10.94
CA ALA A 292 -25.23 15.68 11.54
C ALA A 292 -26.06 14.41 11.29
N LEU A 293 -27.38 14.48 11.50
CA LEU A 293 -28.29 13.37 11.25
C LEU A 293 -28.40 13.01 9.76
N THR A 294 -28.32 14.00 8.86
CA THR A 294 -28.31 13.77 7.42
C THR A 294 -27.05 13.02 6.99
N VAL A 295 -25.88 13.41 7.49
CA VAL A 295 -24.61 12.73 7.21
C VAL A 295 -24.64 11.29 7.71
N LEU A 296 -25.14 11.07 8.93
CA LEU A 296 -25.34 9.73 9.47
C LEU A 296 -26.29 8.91 8.60
N ARG A 297 -27.46 9.47 8.26
CA ARG A 297 -28.47 8.83 7.42
C ARG A 297 -27.88 8.41 6.07
N ASP A 298 -27.21 9.35 5.40
CA ASP A 298 -26.69 9.13 4.06
C ASP A 298 -25.58 8.06 4.03
N ASN A 299 -24.96 7.78 5.19
CA ASN A 299 -23.96 6.74 5.35
C ASN A 299 -24.45 5.46 6.06
N THR A 300 -25.64 5.41 6.65
CA THR A 300 -26.09 4.22 7.40
C THR A 300 -27.39 3.64 6.91
N GLN A 301 -28.13 4.34 6.04
CA GLN A 301 -29.29 3.76 5.37
C GLN A 301 -28.88 2.83 4.23
N PRO A 302 -29.60 1.71 4.05
CA PRO A 302 -29.42 0.78 2.91
C PRO A 302 -29.42 1.50 1.54
#